data_AF-A0A9Q3H9J9-F1
#
_entry.id   AF-A0A9Q3H9J9-F1
#
_cell.length_a   1.000
_cell.length_b   1.000
_cell.length_c   1.000
_cell.angle_alpha   90.00
_cell.angle_beta   90.00
_cell.angle_gamma   90.00
#
_symmetry.space_group_name_H-M   'P 1'
#
loop_
_entity.id
_entity.type
_entity.pdbx_description
1 polymer ?
#
loop_
_entity_poly.entity_id
_entity_poly.type
_entity_poly.pdbx_seq_one_letter_code
_entity_poly.pdbx_strand_id
1 'polypeptide(L)'
;MTNLQSYSSSDSSRPPAFKTTSMKAPECFDGTQTFKVRSFIQSCQLIFHNNPESFSKERNKVLYATSFFIGRAAKWIEPYLTNLTKQDPNYLLN
;
A
#
# COMPACT_ATOMS: atom_id res chain seq x y z
N MET A 1 -56.90 3.88 1.86
CA MET A 1 -56.29 3.29 0.64
C MET A 1 -55.56 4.43 -0.03
N THR A 2 -54.25 4.62 0.09
CA THR A 2 -53.15 3.72 -0.26
C THR A 2 -51.87 4.13 0.51
N ASN A 3 -51.11 3.14 1.00
CA ASN A 3 -49.78 3.32 1.60
C ASN A 3 -48.75 3.59 0.49
N LEU A 4 -47.92 4.63 0.65
CA LEU A 4 -46.70 4.81 -0.14
C LEU A 4 -45.51 4.32 0.72
N GLN A 5 -45.12 3.06 0.51
CA GLN A 5 -43.92 2.49 1.10
C GLN A 5 -42.71 3.05 0.34
N SER A 6 -41.90 3.90 0.99
CA SER A 6 -40.64 4.38 0.45
C SER A 6 -39.67 3.21 0.26
N TYR A 7 -39.27 2.97 -0.98
CA TYR A 7 -38.36 1.90 -1.36
C TYR A 7 -36.96 2.22 -0.80
N SER A 8 -36.53 1.43 0.17
CA SER A 8 -35.15 1.41 0.65
C SER A 8 -34.22 1.11 -0.52
N SER A 9 -33.41 2.09 -0.95
CA SER A 9 -32.32 1.85 -1.89
C SER A 9 -31.36 0.86 -1.25
N SER A 10 -31.48 -0.40 -1.66
CA SER A 10 -30.60 -1.49 -1.28
C SER A 10 -29.16 -1.09 -1.58
N ASP A 11 -28.37 -1.04 -0.50
CA ASP A 11 -26.93 -0.93 -0.49
C ASP A 11 -26.32 -1.79 -1.61
N SER A 12 -25.58 -1.11 -2.48
CA SER A 12 -24.96 -1.68 -3.67
C SER A 12 -24.09 -2.88 -3.27
N SER A 13 -24.54 -4.08 -3.60
CA SER A 13 -23.78 -5.32 -3.42
C SER A 13 -22.57 -5.31 -4.37
N ARG A 14 -21.50 -4.60 -3.98
CA ARG A 14 -20.22 -4.73 -4.66
C ARG A 14 -19.77 -6.18 -4.45
N PRO A 15 -19.49 -6.96 -5.52
CA PRO A 15 -18.99 -8.31 -5.36
C PRO A 15 -17.73 -8.25 -4.49
N PRO A 16 -17.51 -9.26 -3.61
CA PRO A 16 -16.33 -9.30 -2.78
C PRO A 16 -15.09 -9.07 -3.64
N ALA A 17 -14.29 -8.06 -3.31
CA ALA A 17 -13.05 -7.82 -4.05
C ALA A 17 -12.23 -9.12 -4.02
N PHE A 18 -11.76 -9.56 -5.18
CA PHE A 18 -10.92 -10.74 -5.27
C PHE A 18 -9.67 -10.53 -4.41
N LYS A 19 -9.53 -11.35 -3.36
CA LYS A 19 -8.36 -11.38 -2.49
C LYS A 19 -7.70 -12.73 -2.62
N THR A 20 -6.46 -12.74 -3.09
CA THR A 20 -5.62 -13.94 -3.07
C THR A 20 -5.17 -14.19 -1.64
N THR A 21 -5.31 -15.42 -1.16
CA THR A 21 -5.11 -15.80 0.25
C THR A 21 -3.64 -15.78 0.70
N SER A 22 -2.69 -15.67 -0.24
CA SER A 22 -1.28 -15.51 0.10
C SER A 22 -0.49 -14.92 -1.06
N MET A 23 -0.27 -13.62 -1.02
CA MET A 23 0.54 -12.94 -2.02
C MET A 23 2.01 -13.05 -1.65
N LYS A 24 2.85 -13.44 -2.61
CA LYS A 24 4.30 -13.51 -2.39
C LYS A 24 4.82 -12.12 -2.01
N ALA A 25 5.55 -12.04 -0.90
CA ALA A 25 6.21 -10.81 -0.48
C ALA A 25 7.24 -10.33 -1.52
N PRO A 26 7.52 -9.01 -1.59
CA PRO A 26 8.60 -8.48 -2.41
C PRO A 26 9.95 -9.07 -2.03
N GLU A 27 10.85 -9.16 -2.99
CA GLU A 27 12.26 -9.42 -2.70
C GLU A 27 12.91 -8.18 -2.08
N CYS A 28 13.92 -8.38 -1.22
CA CYS A 28 14.69 -7.27 -0.68
C CYS A 28 15.39 -6.47 -1.78
N PHE A 29 15.37 -5.15 -1.67
CA PHE A 29 15.94 -4.23 -2.64
C PHE A 29 17.10 -3.45 -2.04
N ASP A 30 18.29 -3.61 -2.61
CA ASP A 30 19.52 -2.98 -2.11
C ASP A 30 19.84 -1.63 -2.76
N GLY A 31 19.12 -1.27 -3.83
CA GLY A 31 19.35 -0.06 -4.61
C GLY A 31 20.51 -0.11 -5.60
N THR A 32 21.14 -1.28 -5.82
CA THR A 32 22.29 -1.40 -6.75
C THR A 32 21.87 -1.82 -8.16
N GLN A 33 20.88 -2.70 -8.26
CA GLN A 33 20.39 -3.26 -9.52
C GLN A 33 19.17 -2.49 -10.02
N THR A 34 19.41 -1.44 -10.82
CA THR A 34 18.35 -0.55 -11.33
C THR A 34 17.26 -1.31 -12.11
N PHE A 35 17.60 -2.37 -12.82
CA PHE A 35 16.62 -3.20 -13.54
C PHE A 35 15.63 -3.93 -12.62
N LYS A 36 15.96 -4.14 -11.33
CA LYS A 36 15.08 -4.80 -10.35
C LYS A 36 14.02 -3.87 -9.76
N VAL A 37 14.16 -2.55 -9.93
CA VAL A 37 13.24 -1.57 -9.33
C VAL A 37 11.81 -1.78 -9.82
N ARG A 38 11.64 -2.11 -11.11
CA ARG A 38 10.32 -2.30 -11.71
C ARG A 38 9.61 -3.50 -11.10
N SER A 39 10.30 -4.65 -11.02
CA SER A 39 9.76 -5.87 -10.43
C SER A 39 9.42 -5.69 -8.95
N PHE A 40 10.29 -5.00 -8.21
CA PHE A 40 10.04 -4.64 -6.81
C PHE A 40 8.75 -3.81 -6.65
N ILE A 41 8.61 -2.73 -7.43
CA ILE A 41 7.41 -1.87 -7.39
C ILE A 41 6.15 -2.66 -7.76
N GLN A 42 6.21 -3.49 -8.81
CA GLN A 42 5.07 -4.31 -9.24
C GLN A 42 4.61 -5.27 -8.14
N SER A 43 5.54 -5.93 -7.43
CA SER A 43 5.20 -6.81 -6.32
C SER A 43 4.54 -6.06 -5.15
N CYS A 44 5.03 -4.87 -4.81
CA CYS A 44 4.40 -4.00 -3.81
C CYS A 44 2.98 -3.60 -4.23
N GLN A 45 2.81 -3.15 -5.47
CA GLN A 45 1.52 -2.75 -6.02
C GLN A 45 0.50 -3.88 -5.92
N LEU A 46 0.87 -5.10 -6.30
CA LEU A 46 -0.03 -6.25 -6.22
C LEU A 46 -0.55 -6.37 -4.77
N ILE A 47 0.34 -6.34 -3.78
CA ILE A 47 -0.01 -6.49 -2.35
C ILE A 47 -0.94 -5.38 -1.86
N PHE A 48 -0.71 -4.14 -2.31
CA PHE A 48 -1.58 -3.01 -1.96
C PHE A 48 -2.99 -3.17 -2.54
N HIS A 49 -3.11 -3.63 -3.78
CA HIS A 49 -4.41 -3.88 -4.41
C HIS A 49 -5.15 -5.05 -3.77
N ASN A 50 -4.42 -6.07 -3.30
CA ASN A 50 -5.01 -7.23 -2.63
C ASN A 50 -5.53 -6.91 -1.22
N ASN A 51 -4.91 -5.95 -0.53
CA ASN A 51 -5.24 -5.56 0.84
C ASN A 51 -5.53 -4.06 0.99
N PRO A 52 -6.57 -3.54 0.31
CA PRO A 52 -6.82 -2.09 0.26
C PRO A 52 -7.08 -1.48 1.64
N GLU A 53 -7.67 -2.23 2.58
CA GLU A 53 -7.91 -1.77 3.96
C GLU A 53 -6.60 -1.44 4.70
N SER A 54 -5.63 -2.37 4.64
CA SER A 54 -4.32 -2.22 5.28
C SER A 54 -3.48 -1.12 4.62
N PHE A 55 -3.68 -0.90 3.32
CA PHE A 55 -2.92 0.04 2.49
C PHE A 55 -3.74 1.24 2.03
N SER A 56 -4.74 1.64 2.82
CA SER A 56 -5.63 2.78 2.54
C SER A 56 -4.90 4.13 2.55
N LYS A 57 -3.79 4.22 3.30
CA LYS A 57 -2.93 5.42 3.38
C LYS A 57 -1.63 5.20 2.61
N GLU A 58 -1.20 6.18 1.81
CA GLU A 58 0.08 6.14 1.10
C GLU A 58 1.27 5.88 2.04
N ARG A 59 1.21 6.42 3.26
CA ARG A 59 2.18 6.13 4.32
C ARG A 59 2.38 4.64 4.58
N ASN A 60 1.30 3.86 4.63
CA ASN A 60 1.40 2.42 4.90
C ASN A 60 2.06 1.68 3.73
N LYS A 61 1.82 2.14 2.49
CA LYS A 61 2.48 1.62 1.29
C LYS A 61 3.97 1.91 1.31
N VAL A 62 4.35 3.15 1.62
CA VAL A 62 5.76 3.56 1.72
C VAL A 62 6.46 2.77 2.83
N LEU A 63 5.89 2.72 4.04
CA LEU A 63 6.46 1.96 5.16
C LEU A 63 6.69 0.49 4.78
N TYR A 64 5.69 -0.15 4.17
CA TYR A 64 5.81 -1.53 3.71
C TYR A 64 6.90 -1.70 2.66
N ALA A 65 6.95 -0.86 1.63
CA ALA A 65 8.02 -0.95 0.62
C ALA A 65 9.40 -0.78 1.26
N THR A 66 9.55 0.21 2.16
CA THR A 66 10.83 0.49 2.82
C THR A 66 11.29 -0.61 3.78
N SER A 67 10.40 -1.46 4.29
CA SER A 67 10.82 -2.61 5.13
C SER A 67 11.59 -3.68 4.35
N PHE A 68 11.54 -3.64 3.02
CA PHE A 68 12.34 -4.52 2.14
C PHE A 68 13.62 -3.84 1.66
N PHE A 69 13.89 -2.59 2.05
CA PHE A 69 15.14 -1.94 1.69
C PHE A 69 16.28 -2.51 2.52
N ILE A 70 17.37 -2.84 1.85
CA ILE A 70 18.63 -3.28 2.45
C ILE A 70 19.79 -2.45 1.88
N GLY A 71 20.99 -2.63 2.42
CA GLY A 71 22.21 -2.05 1.83
C GLY A 71 22.13 -0.53 1.58
N ARG A 72 22.33 -0.11 0.33
CA ARG A 72 22.35 1.31 -0.05
C ARG A 72 20.96 1.94 0.05
N ALA A 73 19.91 1.22 -0.34
CA ALA A 73 18.54 1.70 -0.23
C ALA A 73 18.12 1.97 1.23
N ALA A 74 18.53 1.09 2.16
CA ALA A 74 18.27 1.28 3.59
C ALA A 74 18.97 2.53 4.14
N LYS A 75 20.26 2.72 3.79
CA LYS A 75 21.01 3.94 4.19
C LYS A 75 20.39 5.21 3.62
N TRP A 76 19.87 5.15 2.39
CA TRP A 76 19.21 6.28 1.77
C TRP A 76 17.90 6.68 2.48
N ILE A 77 17.09 5.71 2.92
CA ILE A 77 15.80 6.01 3.56
C ILE A 77 15.92 6.36 5.04
N GLU A 78 16.99 5.92 5.72
CA GLU A 78 17.22 6.13 7.15
C GLU A 78 16.84 7.53 7.68
N PRO A 79 17.33 8.66 7.12
CA PRO A 79 17.01 9.99 7.64
C PRO A 79 15.51 10.33 7.55
N TYR A 80 14.78 9.69 6.65
CA TYR A 80 13.34 9.92 6.44
C TYR A 80 12.46 9.01 7.30
N LEU A 81 12.98 7.89 7.83
CA LEU A 81 12.20 6.93 8.64
C LEU A 81 11.61 7.56 9.90
N THR A 82 12.34 8.49 10.52
CA THR A 82 11.86 9.23 11.70
C THR A 82 10.63 10.07 11.36
N ASN A 83 10.58 10.67 10.17
CA ASN A 83 9.44 11.48 9.73
C ASN A 83 8.27 10.59 9.28
N LEU A 84 8.60 9.48 8.60
CA LEU A 84 7.66 8.41 8.24
C LEU A 84 7.02 7.72 9.44
N THR A 85 7.55 7.87 10.65
CA THR A 85 6.94 7.33 11.88
C THR A 85 6.17 8.38 12.68
N LYS A 86 6.45 9.69 12.51
CA LYS A 86 5.89 10.78 13.34
C LYS A 86 4.51 11.37 12.97
N GLN A 87 3.70 10.74 12.10
CA GLN A 87 2.39 11.25 11.65
C GLN A 87 2.39 12.68 11.03
N ASP A 88 3.54 13.24 10.64
CA ASP A 88 3.59 14.53 9.96
C ASP A 88 3.14 14.39 8.49
N PRO A 89 2.17 15.14 7.96
CA PRO A 89 1.70 15.00 6.58
C PRO A 89 2.73 15.43 5.50
N ASN A 90 3.83 16.11 5.82
CA ASN A 90 4.74 16.72 4.83
C ASN A 90 6.10 16.01 4.62
N TYR A 91 6.28 14.76 5.04
CA TYR A 91 7.62 14.11 5.12
C TYR A 91 8.31 13.75 3.79
N LEU A 92 7.68 13.95 2.62
CA LEU A 92 8.26 13.62 1.29
C LEU A 92 8.66 14.84 0.46
N LEU A 93 8.42 16.05 0.95
CA LEU A 93 8.68 17.28 0.22
C LEU A 93 9.89 17.98 0.86
N ASN A 94 11.09 17.60 0.43
CA ASN A 94 12.29 18.42 0.63
C ASN A 94 13.18 18.32 -0.61
#